data_AF-A0A9D1YGR3-F1
#
_entry.id   AF-A0A9D1YGR3-F1
#
_cell.length_a   1.000
_cell.length_b   1.000
_cell.length_c   1.000
_cell.angle_alpha   90.00
_cell.angle_beta   90.00
_cell.angle_gamma   90.00
#
_symmetry.space_group_name_H-M   'P 1'
#
loop_
_entity.id
_entity.type
_entity.pdbx_description
1 polymer ?
#
loop_
_entity_poly.entity_id
_entity_poly.type
_entity_poly.pdbx_seq_one_letter_code
_entity_poly.pdbx_strand_id
1 'polypeptide(L)'
;MAFWWQSRVKLSLFITLAMLLGVSGTVYAAAASDETQPVVPSGIILPTPEEEEEYWNSLSEEEKQLIKEAEEESDRIAEEWAKQPMTRAATKISIPGTFTMYAQTHDMYCAPACVKSIIQYLNGSSPTQDDIARGMETTLDRGTLVVNIVPYLNSKVSYNYKLVSTPSQTTMCNRLYTTIVTNKKPGMMAIYNPKGTNWHYSTDGHALVVNAIYSDKSKVQFADPLGNKYDKYYYIKTAAIAHAVCAHLIW
;
A
#
# COMPACT_ATOMS: atom_id res chain seq x y z
N MET A 1 -78.40 0.10 51.34
CA MET A 1 -79.06 -0.60 50.21
C MET A 1 -79.69 0.45 49.30
N ALA A 2 -79.06 0.70 48.16
CA ALA A 2 -79.50 1.54 47.05
C ALA A 2 -78.61 1.09 45.87
N PHE A 3 -79.01 0.95 44.61
CA PHE A 3 -80.21 1.32 43.88
C PHE A 3 -80.16 0.45 42.61
N TRP A 4 -81.27 -0.17 42.19
CA TRP A 4 -81.41 -0.79 40.87
C TRP A 4 -82.47 0.01 40.11
N TRP A 5 -82.13 0.62 38.95
CA TRP A 5 -82.94 0.49 37.72
C TRP A 5 -82.31 1.18 36.48
N GLN A 6 -82.28 0.40 35.41
CA GLN A 6 -82.48 0.67 33.98
C GLN A 6 -82.31 2.09 33.39
N SER A 7 -81.56 2.18 32.28
CA SER A 7 -82.20 2.29 30.95
C SER A 7 -81.20 2.24 29.78
N ARG A 8 -81.61 1.53 28.73
CA ARG A 8 -81.04 1.62 27.38
C ARG A 8 -81.78 2.73 26.61
N VAL A 9 -81.11 3.42 25.68
CA VAL A 9 -81.50 3.59 24.25
C VAL A 9 -80.71 4.74 23.59
N LYS A 10 -79.88 4.33 22.61
CA LYS A 10 -79.58 4.87 21.25
C LYS A 10 -79.45 6.38 20.99
N LEU A 11 -78.33 6.76 20.35
CA LEU A 11 -78.37 7.59 19.14
C LEU A 11 -77.13 7.36 18.24
N SER A 12 -77.38 7.29 16.93
CA SER A 12 -76.46 6.99 15.83
C SER A 12 -76.02 8.28 15.11
N LEU A 13 -74.82 8.34 14.48
CA LEU A 13 -74.57 8.77 13.07
C LEU A 13 -73.05 8.98 12.76
N PHE A 14 -72.52 8.23 11.78
CA PHE A 14 -71.72 8.59 10.57
C PHE A 14 -70.84 9.89 10.56
N ILE A 15 -69.64 10.06 9.94
CA ILE A 15 -68.89 9.45 8.80
C ILE A 15 -67.45 10.06 8.72
N THR A 16 -66.59 9.46 7.87
CA THR A 16 -65.31 9.91 7.25
C THR A 16 -64.01 9.85 8.06
N LEU A 17 -62.99 9.05 7.71
CA LEU A 17 -62.10 8.99 6.52
C LEU A 17 -60.76 9.68 6.83
N ALA A 18 -59.69 8.90 7.01
CA ALA A 18 -58.35 9.21 6.50
C ALA A 18 -57.42 8.00 6.70
N MET A 19 -57.03 7.38 5.59
CA MET A 19 -55.84 6.52 5.51
C MET A 19 -54.61 7.40 5.77
N LEU A 20 -53.68 6.94 6.60
CA LEU A 20 -52.28 7.34 6.51
C LEU A 20 -51.43 6.13 6.88
N LEU A 21 -50.98 5.46 5.83
CA LEU A 21 -49.89 4.49 5.83
C LEU A 21 -48.70 5.14 6.55
N GLY A 22 -48.33 4.59 7.71
CA GLY A 22 -47.07 4.91 8.36
C GLY A 22 -45.93 4.37 7.51
N VAL A 23 -45.44 5.19 6.59
CA VAL A 23 -44.15 4.98 5.94
C VAL A 23 -43.11 5.04 7.05
N SER A 24 -42.51 3.91 7.36
CA SER A 24 -41.30 3.82 8.16
C SER A 24 -40.20 4.47 7.32
N GLY A 25 -40.03 5.79 7.50
CA GLY A 25 -38.92 6.52 6.94
C GLY A 25 -37.64 5.95 7.53
N THR A 26 -36.91 5.16 6.74
CA THR A 26 -35.48 4.96 6.97
C THR A 26 -34.84 6.33 6.81
N VAL A 27 -34.42 6.89 7.95
CA VAL A 27 -33.48 8.01 7.94
C VAL A 27 -32.17 7.45 7.39
N TYR A 28 -31.96 7.59 6.09
CA TYR A 28 -30.61 7.58 5.56
C TYR A 28 -29.93 8.81 6.14
N ALA A 29 -29.00 8.59 7.06
CA ALA A 29 -27.97 9.58 7.33
C ALA A 29 -27.32 9.90 5.99
N ALA A 30 -27.50 11.13 5.53
CA ALA A 30 -26.80 11.65 4.38
C ALA A 30 -25.30 11.39 4.62
N ALA A 31 -24.69 10.62 3.72
CA ALA A 31 -23.24 10.52 3.65
C ALA A 31 -22.72 11.96 3.52
N ALA A 32 -22.08 12.44 4.58
CA ALA A 32 -21.40 13.71 4.56
C ALA A 32 -20.32 13.65 3.49
N SER A 33 -20.46 14.55 2.51
CA SER A 33 -19.46 15.11 1.61
C SER A 33 -18.36 14.18 1.08
N ASP A 34 -18.39 14.02 -0.23
CA ASP A 34 -17.26 13.76 -1.12
C ASP A 34 -16.09 14.72 -0.79
N GLU A 35 -15.29 14.38 0.22
CA GLU A 35 -13.93 14.88 0.33
C GLU A 35 -13.14 14.12 -0.72
N THR A 36 -13.01 14.73 -1.89
CA THR A 36 -12.09 14.26 -2.93
C THR A 36 -10.73 14.08 -2.26
N GLN A 37 -10.26 12.83 -2.18
CA GLN A 37 -8.96 12.50 -1.60
C GLN A 37 -7.88 13.39 -2.25
N PRO A 38 -6.88 13.84 -1.47
CA PRO A 38 -5.85 14.71 -2.02
C PRO A 38 -5.12 13.99 -3.17
N VAL A 39 -4.95 14.67 -4.30
CA VAL A 39 -4.20 14.15 -5.45
C VAL A 39 -2.72 14.40 -5.20
N VAL A 40 -1.88 13.38 -5.34
CA VAL A 40 -0.42 13.55 -5.32
C VAL A 40 0.16 13.48 -6.73
N PRO A 41 1.15 14.32 -7.06
CA PRO A 41 1.85 14.24 -8.33
C PRO A 41 2.43 12.84 -8.57
N SER A 42 2.41 12.41 -9.84
CA SER A 42 2.99 11.12 -10.22
C SER A 42 4.51 11.21 -10.18
N GLY A 43 5.13 10.63 -9.15
CA GLY A 43 6.59 10.57 -9.03
C GLY A 43 7.19 9.25 -9.51
N ILE A 44 6.35 8.32 -9.97
CA ILE A 44 6.73 7.06 -10.62
C ILE A 44 6.11 6.98 -12.02
N ILE A 45 6.94 6.67 -12.99
CA ILE A 45 6.52 6.32 -14.34
C ILE A 45 6.47 4.79 -14.42
N LEU A 46 5.28 4.25 -14.73
CA LEU A 46 5.13 2.82 -14.98
C LEU A 46 5.63 2.51 -16.41
N PRO A 47 6.49 1.49 -16.56
CA PRO A 47 7.02 1.09 -17.86
C PRO A 47 5.91 0.48 -18.71
N THR A 48 6.04 0.67 -20.02
CA THR A 48 5.31 -0.10 -21.02
C THR A 48 5.82 -1.55 -21.05
N PRO A 49 5.05 -2.50 -21.61
CA PRO A 49 5.53 -3.88 -21.76
C PRO A 49 6.85 -3.99 -22.54
N GLU A 50 7.07 -3.11 -23.52
CA GLU A 50 8.32 -3.05 -24.29
C GLU A 50 9.49 -2.59 -23.43
N GLU A 51 9.31 -1.56 -22.59
CA GLU A 51 10.35 -1.11 -21.65
C GLU A 51 10.64 -2.16 -20.55
N GLU A 52 9.63 -2.93 -20.11
CA GLU A 52 9.86 -4.06 -19.19
C GLU A 52 10.66 -5.19 -19.85
N GLU A 53 10.36 -5.51 -21.10
CA GLU A 53 11.08 -6.51 -21.89
C GLU A 53 12.52 -6.04 -22.20
N GLU A 54 12.71 -4.77 -22.55
CA GLU A 54 14.03 -4.18 -22.75
C GLU A 54 14.86 -4.24 -21.47
N TYR A 55 14.27 -3.86 -20.32
CA TYR A 55 14.92 -4.01 -19.03
C TYR A 55 15.33 -5.46 -18.77
N TRP A 56 14.42 -6.43 -18.93
CA TRP A 56 14.73 -7.84 -18.73
C TRP A 56 15.84 -8.35 -19.64
N ASN A 57 15.83 -7.93 -20.91
CA ASN A 57 16.83 -8.33 -21.90
C ASN A 57 18.18 -7.63 -21.68
N SER A 58 18.20 -6.47 -21.01
CA SER A 58 19.43 -5.76 -20.65
C SER A 58 20.21 -6.44 -19.52
N LEU A 59 19.54 -7.26 -18.70
CA LEU A 59 20.18 -8.01 -17.61
C LEU A 59 21.11 -9.09 -18.16
N SER A 60 22.26 -9.25 -17.50
CA SER A 60 23.15 -10.38 -17.74
C SER A 60 22.51 -11.71 -17.33
N GLU A 61 23.00 -12.82 -17.88
CA GLU A 61 22.52 -14.16 -17.49
C GLU A 61 22.78 -14.46 -16.00
N GLU A 62 23.84 -13.89 -15.42
CA GLU A 62 24.12 -13.98 -13.99
C GLU A 62 23.06 -13.25 -13.17
N GLU A 63 22.67 -12.03 -13.56
CA GLU A 63 21.60 -11.28 -12.89
C GLU A 63 20.25 -11.98 -12.99
N LYS A 64 19.91 -12.54 -14.16
CA LYS A 64 18.68 -13.34 -14.34
C LYS A 64 18.67 -14.58 -13.45
N GLN A 65 19.82 -15.26 -13.35
CA GLN A 65 19.95 -16.44 -12.48
C GLN A 65 19.83 -16.05 -11.00
N LEU A 66 20.43 -14.94 -10.56
CA LEU A 66 20.28 -14.43 -9.19
C LEU A 66 18.83 -14.06 -8.85
N ILE A 67 18.09 -13.48 -9.81
CA ILE A 67 16.66 -13.20 -9.65
C ILE A 67 15.89 -14.51 -9.44
N LYS A 68 16.10 -15.48 -10.32
CA LYS A 68 15.42 -16.79 -10.26
C LYS A 68 15.70 -17.52 -8.95
N GLU A 69 16.95 -17.59 -8.51
CA GLU A 69 17.33 -18.25 -7.26
C GLU A 69 16.68 -17.58 -6.04
N ALA A 70 16.63 -16.24 -6.03
CA ALA A 70 15.97 -15.51 -4.96
C ALA A 70 14.46 -15.80 -4.94
N GLU A 71 13.82 -15.88 -6.10
CA GLU A 71 12.40 -16.21 -6.24
C GLU A 71 12.09 -17.61 -5.72
N GLU A 72 12.86 -18.61 -6.17
CA GLU A 72 12.74 -20.01 -5.72
C GLU A 72 12.95 -20.12 -4.21
N GLU A 73 13.96 -19.44 -3.66
CA GLU A 73 14.22 -19.42 -2.22
C GLU A 73 13.06 -18.79 -1.45
N SER A 74 12.52 -17.67 -1.93
CA SER A 74 11.39 -17.04 -1.28
C SER A 74 10.11 -17.88 -1.37
N ASP A 75 9.92 -18.67 -2.42
CA ASP A 75 8.80 -19.61 -2.51
C ASP A 75 8.97 -20.79 -1.56
N ARG A 76 10.19 -21.34 -1.47
CA ARG A 76 10.54 -22.39 -0.50
C ARG A 76 10.27 -21.94 0.94
N ILE A 77 10.72 -20.74 1.31
CA ILE A 77 10.45 -20.15 2.65
C ILE A 77 8.94 -20.02 2.89
N ALA A 78 8.18 -19.60 1.87
CA ALA A 78 6.74 -19.46 2.01
C ALA A 78 6.03 -20.81 2.23
N GLU A 79 6.44 -21.85 1.52
CA GLU A 79 5.93 -23.22 1.70
C GLU A 79 6.28 -23.80 3.07
N GLU A 80 7.51 -23.60 3.54
CA GLU A 80 7.94 -24.01 4.88
C GLU A 80 7.11 -23.31 5.96
N TRP A 81 6.87 -22.01 5.79
CA TRP A 81 6.07 -21.24 6.71
C TRP A 81 4.60 -21.67 6.73
N ALA A 82 4.02 -22.00 5.57
CA ALA A 82 2.64 -22.49 5.45
C ALA A 82 2.40 -23.83 6.19
N LYS A 83 3.46 -24.60 6.44
CA LYS A 83 3.41 -25.86 7.21
C LYS A 83 3.43 -25.63 8.72
N GLN A 84 3.73 -24.42 9.21
CA GLN A 84 3.81 -24.16 10.64
C GLN A 84 2.44 -23.92 11.28
N PRO A 85 2.16 -24.49 12.47
CA PRO A 85 0.89 -24.30 13.15
C PRO A 85 0.73 -22.85 13.65
N MET A 86 -0.23 -22.13 13.08
CA MET A 86 -0.59 -20.77 13.48
C MET A 86 -1.47 -20.79 14.74
N THR A 87 -0.84 -20.76 15.92
CA THR A 87 -1.53 -20.76 17.22
C THR A 87 -1.42 -19.44 17.98
N ARG A 88 -0.74 -18.43 17.41
CA ARG A 88 -0.50 -17.13 18.06
C ARG A 88 -1.11 -15.99 17.25
N ALA A 89 -1.52 -14.93 17.96
CA ALA A 89 -1.95 -13.70 17.32
C ALA A 89 -0.83 -13.13 16.43
N ALA A 90 -1.20 -12.58 15.27
CA ALA A 90 -0.25 -12.03 14.32
C ALA A 90 0.48 -10.82 14.92
N THR A 91 1.82 -10.84 14.84
CA THR A 91 2.68 -9.78 15.36
C THR A 91 3.34 -9.00 14.23
N LYS A 92 3.46 -7.68 14.38
CA LYS A 92 4.23 -6.86 13.43
C LYS A 92 5.73 -7.14 13.58
N ILE A 93 6.38 -7.54 12.50
CA ILE A 93 7.83 -7.74 12.41
C ILE A 93 8.40 -6.60 11.58
N SER A 94 9.32 -5.81 12.18
CA SER A 94 10.00 -4.70 11.51
C SER A 94 11.44 -5.07 11.22
N ILE A 95 12.04 -4.41 10.23
CA ILE A 95 13.50 -4.45 10.06
C ILE A 95 14.21 -4.01 11.35
N PRO A 96 15.36 -4.59 11.70
CA PRO A 96 16.04 -4.31 12.97
C PRO A 96 16.58 -2.88 13.04
N GLY A 97 16.80 -2.37 14.25
CA GLY A 97 17.36 -1.03 14.46
C GLY A 97 16.38 0.09 14.11
N THR A 98 16.92 1.26 13.75
CA THR A 98 16.12 2.46 13.46
C THR A 98 16.14 2.77 11.97
N PHE A 99 14.96 2.69 11.36
CA PHE A 99 14.75 3.14 9.98
C PHE A 99 14.13 4.53 9.96
N THR A 100 14.75 5.45 9.24
CA THR A 100 14.25 6.82 9.05
C THR A 100 13.75 7.01 7.63
N MET A 101 12.49 7.42 7.50
CA MET A 101 11.96 7.87 6.23
C MET A 101 12.32 9.33 5.99
N TYR A 102 13.08 9.61 4.93
CA TYR A 102 13.37 10.97 4.50
C TYR A 102 12.21 11.49 3.65
N ALA A 103 11.72 12.69 3.92
CA ALA A 103 10.71 13.32 3.08
C ALA A 103 11.27 13.66 1.71
N GLN A 104 10.45 13.57 0.67
CA GLN A 104 10.81 14.05 -0.66
C GLN A 104 11.02 15.56 -0.67
N THR A 105 12.09 16.03 -1.32
CA THR A 105 12.41 17.46 -1.42
C THR A 105 11.73 18.15 -2.60
N HIS A 106 11.26 17.37 -3.58
CA HIS A 106 10.49 17.82 -4.74
C HIS A 106 9.27 16.92 -4.93
N ASP A 107 8.24 17.41 -5.62
CA ASP A 107 7.01 16.67 -5.90
C ASP A 107 7.24 15.35 -6.66
N MET A 108 8.27 15.30 -7.52
CA MET A 108 8.63 14.13 -8.32
C MET A 108 9.63 13.19 -7.64
N TYR A 109 10.04 13.47 -6.39
CA TYR A 109 11.17 12.82 -5.73
C TYR A 109 10.78 11.71 -4.75
N CYS A 110 9.59 11.12 -4.89
CA CYS A 110 9.20 10.01 -4.01
C CYS A 110 10.14 8.80 -4.14
N ALA A 111 10.55 8.41 -5.35
CA ALA A 111 11.55 7.37 -5.56
C ALA A 111 12.94 7.75 -5.02
N PRO A 112 13.53 8.93 -5.35
CA PRO A 112 14.78 9.38 -4.75
C PRO A 112 14.78 9.39 -3.21
N ALA A 113 13.69 9.82 -2.58
CA ALA A 113 13.54 9.82 -1.13
C ALA A 113 13.49 8.40 -0.53
N CYS A 114 12.75 7.48 -1.18
CA CYS A 114 12.71 6.07 -0.80
C CYS A 114 14.10 5.42 -0.88
N VAL A 115 14.77 5.58 -2.02
CA VAL A 115 16.11 5.04 -2.27
C VAL A 115 17.14 5.64 -1.31
N LYS A 116 17.08 6.94 -1.02
CA LYS A 116 17.91 7.59 0.00
C LYS A 116 17.77 6.89 1.35
N SER A 117 16.54 6.64 1.76
CA SER A 117 16.23 6.06 3.07
C SER A 117 16.69 4.62 3.19
N ILE A 118 16.56 3.84 2.10
CA ILE A 118 17.09 2.48 2.00
C ILE A 118 18.62 2.48 2.08
N ILE A 119 19.30 3.28 1.25
CA ILE A 119 20.76 3.36 1.23
C ILE A 119 21.29 3.82 2.59
N GLN A 120 20.67 4.84 3.19
CA GLN A 120 21.04 5.36 4.51
C GLN A 120 20.93 4.29 5.59
N TYR A 121 19.84 3.51 5.57
CA TYR A 121 19.65 2.43 6.54
C TYR A 121 20.67 1.30 6.37
N LEU A 122 21.02 0.95 5.12
CA LEU A 122 21.93 -0.15 4.83
C LEU A 122 23.41 0.20 5.04
N ASN A 123 23.80 1.43 4.71
CA ASN A 123 25.20 1.85 4.69
C ASN A 123 25.57 2.84 5.80
N GLY A 124 24.59 3.38 6.54
CA GLY A 124 24.79 4.45 7.52
C GLY A 124 25.04 5.84 6.91
N SER A 125 25.12 5.94 5.58
CA SER A 125 25.24 7.18 4.82
C SER A 125 24.57 7.03 3.45
N SER A 126 24.19 8.15 2.82
CA SER A 126 23.53 8.15 1.51
C SER A 126 23.83 9.44 0.74
N PRO A 127 23.84 9.40 -0.60
CA PRO A 127 23.89 10.60 -1.43
C PRO A 127 22.66 11.52 -1.20
N THR A 128 22.71 12.72 -1.76
CA THR A 128 21.54 13.63 -1.74
C THR A 128 20.41 13.09 -2.63
N GLN A 129 19.18 13.58 -2.45
CA GLN A 129 18.08 13.18 -3.35
C GLN A 129 18.34 13.65 -4.78
N ASP A 130 19.01 14.78 -4.99
CA ASP A 130 19.38 15.27 -6.32
C ASP A 130 20.41 14.35 -7.01
N ASP A 131 21.40 13.85 -6.26
CA ASP A 131 22.38 12.89 -6.81
C ASP A 131 21.69 11.58 -7.19
N ILE A 132 20.79 11.10 -6.34
CA ILE A 132 20.00 9.89 -6.56
C ILE A 132 19.08 10.07 -7.76
N ALA A 133 18.38 11.20 -7.85
CA ALA A 133 17.51 11.56 -8.95
C ALA A 133 18.26 11.54 -10.29
N ARG A 134 19.47 12.14 -10.35
CA ARG A 134 20.30 12.07 -11.56
C ARG A 134 20.71 10.64 -11.90
N GLY A 135 21.05 9.83 -10.90
CA GLY A 135 21.44 8.43 -11.11
C GLY A 135 20.31 7.50 -11.54
N MET A 136 19.05 7.86 -11.29
CA MET A 136 17.85 7.11 -11.74
C MET A 136 17.13 7.79 -12.90
N GLU A 137 17.70 8.87 -13.45
CA GLU A 137 17.13 9.67 -14.53
C GLU A 137 15.74 10.25 -14.19
N THR A 138 15.53 10.61 -12.92
CA THR A 138 14.30 11.26 -12.46
C THR A 138 14.15 12.64 -13.08
N THR A 139 13.00 12.92 -13.71
CA THR A 139 12.68 14.25 -14.22
C THR A 139 11.77 15.02 -13.26
N LEU A 140 11.85 16.35 -13.28
CA LEU A 140 11.06 17.22 -12.40
C LEU A 140 9.58 17.35 -12.81
N ASP A 141 9.22 16.89 -14.01
CA ASP A 141 7.87 16.93 -14.56
C ASP A 141 7.13 15.58 -14.50
N ARG A 142 7.86 14.44 -14.46
CA ARG A 142 7.26 13.10 -14.55
C ARG A 142 7.70 12.12 -13.47
N GLY A 143 8.82 12.35 -12.78
CA GLY A 143 9.34 11.40 -11.80
C GLY A 143 10.30 10.38 -12.39
N THR A 144 10.30 9.17 -11.83
CA THR A 144 11.30 8.12 -12.10
C THR A 144 10.66 6.94 -12.81
N LEU A 145 11.26 6.47 -13.91
CA LEU A 145 10.90 5.20 -14.52
C LEU A 145 11.27 4.04 -13.59
N VAL A 146 10.31 3.18 -13.24
CA VAL A 146 10.51 2.19 -12.16
C VAL A 146 11.67 1.22 -12.43
N VAL A 147 11.93 0.90 -13.71
CA VAL A 147 13.03 -0.01 -14.11
C VAL A 147 14.41 0.58 -13.86
N ASN A 148 14.54 1.91 -13.72
CA ASN A 148 15.81 2.57 -13.42
C ASN A 148 16.18 2.49 -11.92
N ILE A 149 15.24 2.13 -11.05
CA ILE A 149 15.46 2.15 -9.60
C ILE A 149 16.41 1.02 -9.16
N VAL A 150 16.18 -0.21 -9.64
CA VAL A 150 16.94 -1.39 -9.21
C VAL A 150 18.42 -1.31 -9.63
N PRO A 151 18.77 -0.98 -10.88
CA PRO A 151 20.17 -0.82 -11.29
C PRO A 151 20.91 0.22 -10.42
N TYR A 152 20.30 1.38 -10.21
CA TYR A 152 20.89 2.42 -9.36
C TYR A 152 21.04 1.93 -7.91
N LEU A 153 19.99 1.37 -7.31
CA LEU A 153 20.02 0.93 -5.92
C LEU A 153 21.08 -0.15 -5.70
N ASN A 154 21.14 -1.17 -6.55
CA ASN A 154 22.13 -2.24 -6.47
C ASN A 154 23.57 -1.75 -6.67
N SER A 155 23.78 -0.66 -7.43
CA SER A 155 25.10 -0.02 -7.52
C SER A 155 25.58 0.64 -6.21
N LYS A 156 24.68 0.83 -5.23
CA LYS A 156 24.95 1.56 -3.98
C LYS A 156 24.96 0.67 -2.75
N VAL A 157 24.44 -0.54 -2.81
CA VAL A 157 24.28 -1.42 -1.64
C VAL A 157 24.74 -2.84 -1.96
N SER A 158 25.13 -3.59 -0.94
CA SER A 158 25.57 -4.99 -1.12
C SER A 158 24.43 -6.00 -1.25
N TYR A 159 23.19 -5.58 -1.03
CA TYR A 159 22.02 -6.45 -1.14
C TYR A 159 21.43 -6.31 -2.54
N ASN A 160 21.26 -7.43 -3.23
CA ASN A 160 20.69 -7.46 -4.57
C ASN A 160 19.16 -7.35 -4.49
N TYR A 161 18.65 -6.17 -4.83
CA TYR A 161 17.24 -5.89 -5.02
C TYR A 161 16.78 -6.35 -6.41
N LYS A 162 15.52 -6.79 -6.47
CA LYS A 162 14.88 -7.33 -7.69
C LYS A 162 13.55 -6.62 -7.92
N LEU A 163 13.20 -6.43 -9.18
CA LEU A 163 11.92 -5.85 -9.60
C LEU A 163 10.92 -6.96 -9.96
N VAL A 164 9.68 -6.85 -9.49
CA VAL A 164 8.56 -7.68 -9.93
C VAL A 164 7.44 -6.77 -10.38
N SER A 165 7.01 -6.92 -11.63
CA SER A 165 5.84 -6.22 -12.18
C SER A 165 4.57 -6.97 -11.81
N THR A 166 3.52 -6.22 -11.46
CA THR A 166 2.15 -6.69 -11.21
C THR A 166 2.05 -8.00 -10.39
N PRO A 167 2.73 -8.10 -9.23
CA PRO A 167 2.75 -9.35 -8.46
C PRO A 167 1.36 -9.72 -7.96
N SER A 168 1.05 -11.03 -7.92
CA SER A 168 -0.10 -11.52 -7.16
C SER A 168 0.01 -11.12 -5.68
N GLN A 169 -1.11 -11.03 -4.95
CA GLN A 169 -1.06 -10.72 -3.51
C GLN A 169 -0.15 -11.68 -2.73
N THR A 170 -0.18 -12.97 -3.08
CA THR A 170 0.66 -14.01 -2.46
C THR A 170 2.14 -13.74 -2.75
N THR A 171 2.50 -13.49 -4.02
CA THR A 171 3.86 -13.16 -4.43
C THR A 171 4.34 -11.90 -3.70
N MET A 172 3.55 -10.83 -3.72
CA MET A 172 3.87 -9.57 -3.03
C MET A 172 4.16 -9.81 -1.55
N CYS A 173 3.27 -10.54 -0.86
CA CYS A 173 3.42 -10.82 0.56
C CYS A 173 4.62 -11.72 0.87
N ASN A 174 4.87 -12.75 0.07
CA ASN A 174 6.00 -13.66 0.27
C ASN A 174 7.33 -12.95 0.06
N ARG A 175 7.48 -12.20 -1.03
CA ARG A 175 8.70 -11.44 -1.33
C ARG A 175 8.97 -10.37 -0.26
N LEU A 176 7.96 -9.62 0.16
CA LEU A 176 8.09 -8.67 1.26
C LEU A 176 8.45 -9.35 2.59
N TYR A 177 7.85 -10.50 2.89
CA TYR A 177 8.17 -11.25 4.10
C TYR A 177 9.62 -11.72 4.10
N THR A 178 10.09 -12.34 3.01
CA THR A 178 11.48 -12.77 2.86
C THR A 178 12.43 -11.58 3.02
N THR A 179 12.14 -10.45 2.40
CA THR A 179 12.97 -9.24 2.46
C THR A 179 13.10 -8.70 3.88
N ILE A 180 11.98 -8.57 4.59
CA ILE A 180 11.93 -7.93 5.91
C ILE A 180 12.36 -8.90 7.02
N VAL A 181 11.88 -10.14 6.98
CA VAL A 181 12.02 -11.09 8.09
C VAL A 181 13.29 -11.92 7.94
N THR A 182 13.54 -12.47 6.74
CA THR A 182 14.72 -13.30 6.47
C THR A 182 15.95 -12.44 6.23
N ASN A 183 15.86 -11.52 5.27
CA ASN A 183 17.01 -10.72 4.81
C ASN A 183 17.26 -9.49 5.69
N LYS A 184 16.27 -9.08 6.50
CA LYS A 184 16.34 -7.93 7.41
C LYS A 184 16.63 -6.61 6.67
N LYS A 185 16.06 -6.48 5.47
CA LYS A 185 16.18 -5.32 4.58
C LYS A 185 14.83 -4.64 4.38
N PRO A 186 14.79 -3.32 4.16
CA PRO A 186 13.57 -2.65 3.71
C PRO A 186 13.27 -3.09 2.27
N GLY A 187 11.98 -3.31 1.96
CA GLY A 187 11.49 -3.42 0.59
C GLY A 187 10.97 -2.07 0.08
N MET A 188 10.55 -2.01 -1.17
CA MET A 188 9.94 -0.82 -1.77
C MET A 188 8.81 -1.21 -2.70
N MET A 189 7.80 -0.37 -2.81
CA MET A 189 6.63 -0.59 -3.66
C MET A 189 6.35 0.65 -4.47
N ALA A 190 6.18 0.47 -5.78
CA ALA A 190 5.54 1.45 -6.64
C ALA A 190 4.03 1.19 -6.65
N ILE A 191 3.26 2.24 -6.41
CA ILE A 191 1.80 2.17 -6.34
C ILE A 191 1.12 3.00 -7.43
N TYR A 192 -0.04 2.54 -7.85
CA TYR A 192 -0.95 3.24 -8.76
C TYR A 192 -2.37 3.18 -8.18
N ASN A 193 -2.97 4.34 -7.89
CA ASN A 193 -4.31 4.43 -7.33
C ASN A 193 -5.00 5.75 -7.71
N PRO A 194 -5.41 5.93 -8.97
CA PRO A 194 -5.97 7.20 -9.46
C PRO A 194 -7.27 7.60 -8.75
N LYS A 195 -7.99 6.63 -8.17
CA LYS A 195 -9.25 6.88 -7.44
C LYS A 195 -9.04 7.14 -5.95
N GLY A 196 -7.85 6.90 -5.41
CA GLY A 196 -7.55 7.00 -3.97
C GLY A 196 -8.33 6.04 -3.08
N THR A 197 -9.08 5.09 -3.64
CA THR A 197 -9.99 4.22 -2.88
C THR A 197 -9.21 3.38 -1.88
N ASN A 198 -9.64 3.37 -0.61
CA ASN A 198 -9.00 2.67 0.51
C ASN A 198 -7.53 3.07 0.79
N TRP A 199 -7.05 4.15 0.18
CA TRP A 199 -5.72 4.72 0.39
C TRP A 199 -5.81 6.12 0.99
N HIS A 200 -4.66 6.74 1.29
CA HIS A 200 -4.62 8.07 1.94
C HIS A 200 -4.76 9.23 0.95
N TYR A 201 -4.65 8.95 -0.34
CA TYR A 201 -4.61 9.91 -1.44
C TYR A 201 -4.80 9.16 -2.75
N SER A 202 -5.17 9.89 -3.81
CA SER A 202 -5.10 9.39 -5.18
C SER A 202 -3.73 9.69 -5.79
N THR A 203 -3.24 8.78 -6.64
CA THR A 203 -1.94 8.91 -7.33
C THR A 203 -1.95 8.16 -8.65
N ASP A 204 -1.32 8.75 -9.67
CA ASP A 204 -1.00 8.07 -10.93
C ASP A 204 0.39 7.40 -10.90
N GLY A 205 1.06 7.43 -9.75
CA GLY A 205 2.38 6.84 -9.55
C GLY A 205 3.05 7.37 -8.29
N HIS A 206 3.28 6.51 -7.30
CA HIS A 206 4.02 6.90 -6.09
C HIS A 206 4.91 5.77 -5.58
N ALA A 207 5.97 6.12 -4.86
CA ALA A 207 6.92 5.17 -4.32
C ALA A 207 6.90 5.19 -2.78
N LEU A 208 6.92 4.00 -2.19
CA LEU A 208 6.87 3.80 -0.74
C LEU A 208 7.90 2.78 -0.30
N VAL A 209 8.48 2.97 0.89
CA VAL A 209 9.32 1.94 1.51
C VAL A 209 8.44 1.03 2.36
N VAL A 210 8.71 -0.27 2.32
CA VAL A 210 8.10 -1.26 3.20
C VAL A 210 9.11 -1.68 4.25
N ASN A 211 8.88 -1.32 5.51
CA ASN A 211 9.82 -1.55 6.61
C ASN A 211 9.30 -2.53 7.68
N ALA A 212 8.04 -2.95 7.61
CA ALA A 212 7.49 -3.98 8.47
C ALA A 212 6.36 -4.76 7.80
N ILE A 213 6.17 -6.01 8.22
CA ILE A 213 5.07 -6.89 7.80
C ILE A 213 4.57 -7.69 9.00
N TYR A 214 3.29 -8.05 9.00
CA TYR A 214 2.76 -8.92 10.05
C TYR A 214 3.23 -10.37 9.83
N SER A 215 3.39 -11.10 10.93
CA SER A 215 3.92 -12.48 10.94
C SER A 215 3.08 -13.43 10.09
N ASP A 216 1.79 -13.17 9.96
CA ASP A 216 0.83 -13.92 9.14
C ASP A 216 0.64 -13.34 7.72
N LYS A 217 1.46 -12.34 7.35
CA LYS A 217 1.41 -11.61 6.09
C LYS A 217 0.09 -10.86 5.83
N SER A 218 -0.79 -10.71 6.82
CA SER A 218 -2.11 -10.08 6.65
C SER A 218 -2.06 -8.57 6.44
N LYS A 219 -0.98 -7.92 6.87
CA LYS A 219 -0.81 -6.47 6.90
C LYS A 219 0.63 -6.07 6.63
N VAL A 220 0.80 -4.94 5.97
CA VAL A 220 2.08 -4.34 5.59
C VAL A 220 2.16 -2.94 6.17
N GLN A 221 3.31 -2.57 6.74
CA GLN A 221 3.61 -1.21 7.14
C GLN A 221 4.42 -0.52 6.04
N PHE A 222 3.93 0.64 5.63
CA PHE A 222 4.59 1.54 4.73
C PHE A 222 5.26 2.67 5.49
N ALA A 223 6.38 3.12 4.94
CA ALA A 223 7.00 4.39 5.22
C ALA A 223 6.89 5.25 3.95
N ASP A 224 6.30 6.44 4.06
CA ASP A 224 5.89 7.28 2.94
C ASP A 224 6.69 8.59 2.92
N PRO A 225 7.41 8.92 1.84
CA PRO A 225 8.18 10.17 1.74
C PRO A 225 7.29 11.43 1.71
N LEU A 226 5.96 11.29 1.57
CA LEU A 226 4.99 12.38 1.73
C LEU A 226 4.54 12.58 3.18
N GLY A 227 5.18 11.93 4.16
CA GLY A 227 4.79 12.01 5.57
C GLY A 227 4.63 13.44 6.11
N ASN A 228 5.43 14.41 5.65
CA ASN A 228 5.29 15.83 6.02
C ASN A 228 4.00 16.47 5.51
N LYS A 229 3.52 16.04 4.34
CA LYS A 229 2.30 16.58 3.70
C LYS A 229 1.03 16.03 4.35
N TYR A 230 1.11 14.85 4.96
CA TYR A 230 -0.03 14.12 5.54
C TYR A 230 0.11 13.82 7.04
N ASP A 231 1.09 14.44 7.70
CA ASP A 231 1.42 14.27 9.13
C ASP A 231 1.55 12.79 9.58
N LYS A 232 1.99 11.93 8.66
CA LYS A 232 2.11 10.49 8.91
C LYS A 232 3.09 9.82 7.97
N TYR A 233 4.33 9.68 8.44
CA TYR A 233 5.35 8.91 7.73
C TYR A 233 5.08 7.41 7.69
N TYR A 234 4.41 6.84 8.70
CA TYR A 234 4.26 5.39 8.82
C TYR A 234 2.80 4.99 8.98
N TYR A 235 2.32 4.07 8.14
CA TYR A 235 0.96 3.55 8.23
C TYR A 235 0.87 2.09 7.82
N ILE A 236 -0.18 1.42 8.30
CA ILE A 236 -0.43 0.00 8.06
C ILE A 236 -1.64 -0.15 7.16
N LYS A 237 -1.53 -1.03 6.16
CA LYS A 237 -2.64 -1.45 5.29
C LYS A 237 -2.75 -2.97 5.32
N THR A 238 -3.95 -3.49 5.05
CA THR A 238 -4.12 -4.93 4.83
C THR A 238 -3.40 -5.35 3.55
N ALA A 239 -3.00 -6.62 3.46
CA ALA A 239 -2.39 -7.18 2.27
C ALA A 239 -3.27 -6.99 1.02
N ALA A 240 -4.60 -7.11 1.17
CA ALA A 240 -5.55 -6.87 0.09
C ALA A 240 -5.52 -5.42 -0.41
N ILE A 241 -5.50 -4.43 0.50
CA ILE A 241 -5.43 -3.02 0.12
C ILE A 241 -4.07 -2.67 -0.47
N ALA A 242 -2.97 -3.20 0.09
CA ALA A 242 -1.63 -3.02 -0.44
C ALA A 242 -1.49 -3.59 -1.87
N HIS A 243 -1.99 -4.81 -2.09
CA HIS A 243 -1.97 -5.45 -3.41
C HIS A 243 -2.83 -4.70 -4.43
N ALA A 244 -4.01 -4.22 -4.03
CA ALA A 244 -4.92 -3.52 -4.93
C ALA A 244 -4.33 -2.23 -5.55
N VAL A 245 -3.26 -1.68 -4.96
CA VAL A 245 -2.55 -0.52 -5.48
C VAL A 245 -1.12 -0.83 -5.95
N CYS A 246 -0.63 -2.06 -5.76
CA CYS A 246 0.75 -2.43 -6.09
C CYS A 246 0.91 -2.57 -7.61
N ALA A 247 1.70 -1.68 -8.21
CA ALA A 247 2.06 -1.78 -9.62
C ALA A 247 3.38 -2.57 -9.78
N HIS A 248 4.38 -2.24 -8.97
CA HIS A 248 5.66 -2.95 -8.94
C HIS A 248 6.16 -3.12 -7.51
N LEU A 249 6.92 -4.19 -7.30
CA LEU A 249 7.60 -4.49 -6.05
C LEU A 249 9.11 -4.55 -6.26
N ILE A 250 9.85 -3.90 -5.37
CA ILE A 250 11.32 -3.96 -5.30
C ILE A 250 11.72 -4.61 -3.97
N TRP A 251 12.43 -5.74 -4.03
CA TRP A 251 12.60 -6.64 -2.88
C TRP A 251 13.94 -7.40 -2.85
#